data_AF-A0A2N0VW27-F1
#
_entry.id   AF-A0A2N0VW27-F1
#
_cell.length_a   1.000
_cell.length_b   1.000
_cell.length_c   1.000
_cell.angle_alpha   90.00
_cell.angle_beta   90.00
_cell.angle_gamma   90.00
#
_symmetry.space_group_name_H-M   'P 1'
#
loop_
_entity.id
_entity.type
_entity.pdbx_description
1 polymer ?
#
loop_
_entity_poly.entity_id
_entity_poly.type
_entity_poly.pdbx_seq_one_letter_code
_entity_poly.pdbx_strand_id
1 'polypeptide(L)'
;MTKSAKQPLFTYAKDWHNNACINGFYADHYAYSEGYRQAADLLIAHIAESHSSQDTLVYPIVFLYRHHVELMLKKIISTALDLVDLPERYKQKTDNHNFNTLWPMARSLVMDIDKTFPKDNYATLDAVVKAFIESDARATAFRYARNNSGQPSLAGMQYINTRHFGEMMSKASYELDCMDSHLLHLRGLQNEQRADWGY
;
A
#
# COMPACT_ATOMS: atom_id res chain seq x y z
N MET A 1 -19.48 -34.33 31.71
CA MET A 1 -19.04 -33.54 30.54
C MET A 1 -17.82 -32.73 30.94
N THR A 2 -16.63 -33.19 30.59
CA THR A 2 -15.38 -32.45 30.78
C THR A 2 -15.40 -31.23 29.86
N LYS A 3 -15.33 -30.01 30.43
CA LYS A 3 -15.18 -28.78 29.65
C LYS A 3 -13.88 -28.89 28.86
N SER A 4 -13.96 -28.90 27.53
CA SER A 4 -12.80 -28.72 26.67
C SER A 4 -12.09 -27.43 27.09
N ALA A 5 -10.78 -27.51 27.35
CA ALA A 5 -9.99 -26.34 27.67
C ALA A 5 -10.08 -25.35 26.49
N LYS A 6 -10.43 -24.09 26.77
CA LYS A 6 -10.50 -23.06 25.73
C LYS A 6 -9.10 -22.87 25.13
N GLN A 7 -8.93 -23.25 23.87
CA GLN A 7 -7.71 -22.97 23.14
C GLN A 7 -7.69 -21.48 22.73
N PRO A 8 -6.63 -20.73 23.04
CA PRO A 8 -6.52 -19.32 22.64
C PRO A 8 -6.30 -19.19 21.12
N LEU A 9 -6.90 -18.16 20.50
CA LEU A 9 -6.73 -17.87 19.07
C LEU A 9 -5.30 -17.42 18.72
N PHE A 10 -4.70 -16.56 19.54
CA PHE A 10 -3.33 -16.07 19.36
C PHE A 10 -2.40 -16.84 20.28
N THR A 11 -1.61 -17.76 19.71
CA THR A 11 -0.74 -18.66 20.48
C THR A 11 0.53 -18.97 19.70
N TYR A 12 1.56 -19.36 20.45
CA TYR A 12 2.74 -20.03 19.91
C TYR A 12 2.48 -21.55 19.87
N ALA A 13 3.04 -22.24 18.88
CA ALA A 13 2.98 -23.69 18.75
C ALA A 13 4.36 -24.33 18.47
N LYS A 14 4.48 -25.66 18.59
CA LYS A 14 5.77 -26.36 18.44
C LYS A 14 6.25 -26.42 16.99
N ASP A 15 5.34 -26.39 16.04
CA ASP A 15 5.58 -26.30 14.60
C ASP A 15 6.03 -24.89 14.24
N TRP A 16 7.29 -24.60 14.57
CA TRP A 16 7.87 -23.26 14.56
C TRP A 16 7.71 -22.50 13.23
N HIS A 17 7.68 -23.21 12.09
CA HIS A 17 7.54 -22.60 10.77
C HIS A 17 6.16 -21.96 10.52
N ASN A 18 5.16 -22.28 11.34
CA ASN A 18 3.84 -21.63 11.32
C ASN A 18 3.71 -20.52 12.38
N ASN A 19 4.74 -20.28 13.20
CA ASN A 19 4.76 -19.14 14.12
C ASN A 19 5.28 -17.90 13.39
N ALA A 20 4.36 -17.02 12.99
CA ALA A 20 4.74 -15.71 12.47
C ALA A 20 5.27 -14.80 13.59
N CYS A 21 6.39 -14.13 13.36
CA CYS A 21 6.92 -13.11 14.27
C CYS A 21 6.19 -11.78 14.04
N ILE A 22 5.44 -11.32 15.05
CA ILE A 22 4.83 -9.98 15.07
C ILE A 22 5.79 -9.02 15.78
N ASN A 23 5.94 -7.78 15.28
CA ASN A 23 6.92 -6.78 15.76
C ASN A 23 8.38 -7.28 15.68
N GLY A 24 8.68 -8.06 14.63
CA GLY A 24 10.00 -8.65 14.39
C GLY A 24 10.96 -7.73 13.63
N PHE A 25 11.85 -8.33 12.85
CA PHE A 25 12.99 -7.65 12.22
C PHE A 25 12.65 -6.62 11.13
N TYR A 26 11.46 -6.68 10.53
CA TYR A 26 11.07 -5.71 9.50
C TYR A 26 10.52 -4.47 10.18
N ALA A 27 10.99 -3.28 9.75
CA ALA A 27 10.37 -2.02 10.14
C ALA A 27 8.86 -2.13 9.91
N ASP A 28 8.05 -1.80 10.93
CA ASP A 28 6.62 -2.13 11.00
C ASP A 28 5.85 -1.82 9.71
N HIS A 29 6.21 -0.78 8.97
CA HIS A 29 5.53 -0.43 7.72
C HIS A 29 5.77 -1.40 6.55
N TYR A 30 6.95 -2.02 6.46
CA TYR A 30 7.29 -2.91 5.35
C TYR A 30 6.48 -4.21 5.40
N ALA A 31 6.46 -4.89 6.55
CA ALA A 31 5.77 -6.17 6.70
C ALA A 31 4.28 -6.08 6.36
N TYR A 32 3.62 -4.96 6.73
CA TYR A 32 2.22 -4.73 6.41
C TYR A 32 2.04 -4.47 4.91
N SER A 33 2.75 -3.49 4.34
CA SER A 33 2.62 -3.14 2.91
C SER A 33 2.91 -4.35 2.00
N GLU A 34 4.00 -5.06 2.25
CA GLU A 34 4.40 -6.21 1.45
C GLU A 34 3.54 -7.44 1.67
N GLY A 35 3.08 -7.68 2.90
CA GLY A 35 2.17 -8.79 3.18
C GLY A 35 0.88 -8.69 2.36
N TYR A 36 0.31 -7.48 2.23
CA TYR A 36 -0.87 -7.27 1.39
C TYR A 36 -0.60 -7.47 -0.10
N ARG A 37 0.54 -6.96 -0.61
CA ARG A 37 0.94 -7.17 -2.01
C ARG A 37 1.14 -8.66 -2.32
N GLN A 38 1.93 -9.34 -1.51
CA GLN A 38 2.23 -10.77 -1.66
C GLN A 38 0.96 -11.63 -1.58
N ALA A 39 0.05 -11.32 -0.66
CA ALA A 39 -1.23 -12.02 -0.58
C ALA A 39 -2.04 -11.85 -1.87
N ALA A 40 -2.09 -10.65 -2.45
CA ALA A 40 -2.79 -10.41 -3.70
C ALA A 40 -2.15 -11.17 -4.87
N ASP A 41 -0.82 -11.19 -4.95
CA ASP A 41 -0.07 -11.93 -5.97
C ASP A 41 -0.36 -13.43 -5.91
N LEU A 42 -0.36 -14.02 -4.71
CA LEU A 42 -0.69 -15.42 -4.51
C LEU A 42 -2.11 -15.76 -4.96
N LEU A 43 -3.08 -14.88 -4.70
CA LEU A 43 -4.46 -15.06 -5.15
C LEU A 43 -4.59 -14.97 -6.68
N ILE A 44 -3.87 -14.04 -7.32
CA ILE A 44 -3.86 -13.91 -8.79
C ILE A 44 -3.21 -15.14 -9.43
N ALA A 45 -2.09 -15.62 -8.88
CA ALA A 45 -1.42 -16.84 -9.34
C ALA A 45 -2.35 -18.06 -9.21
N HIS A 46 -3.03 -18.19 -8.06
CA HIS A 46 -4.01 -19.26 -7.84
C HIS A 46 -5.15 -19.25 -8.88
N ILE A 47 -5.70 -18.08 -9.23
CA ILE A 47 -6.71 -17.97 -10.29
C ILE A 47 -6.13 -18.40 -11.64
N ALA A 48 -4.91 -17.96 -11.95
CA ALA A 48 -4.25 -18.25 -13.23
C ALA A 48 -3.96 -19.75 -13.41
N GLU A 49 -3.63 -20.46 -12.33
CA GLU A 49 -3.33 -21.89 -12.31
C GLU A 49 -4.60 -22.75 -12.25
N SER A 50 -5.54 -22.41 -11.38
CA SER A 50 -6.75 -23.21 -11.15
C SER A 50 -7.88 -22.92 -12.15
N HIS A 51 -7.81 -21.81 -12.88
CA HIS A 51 -8.89 -21.28 -13.73
C HIS A 51 -10.23 -21.15 -12.99
N SER A 52 -10.19 -20.83 -11.70
CA SER A 52 -11.36 -20.81 -10.83
C SER A 52 -11.35 -19.66 -9.84
N SER A 53 -12.51 -19.42 -9.21
CA SER A 53 -12.69 -18.48 -8.08
C SER A 53 -12.42 -17.01 -8.39
N GLN A 54 -12.22 -16.62 -9.66
CA GLN A 54 -12.01 -15.23 -10.04
C GLN A 54 -13.14 -14.31 -9.61
N ASP A 55 -14.39 -14.77 -9.69
CA ASP A 55 -15.58 -13.98 -9.38
C ASP A 55 -15.74 -13.68 -7.88
N THR A 56 -15.06 -14.45 -7.02
CA THR A 56 -15.07 -14.23 -5.56
C THR A 56 -13.78 -13.59 -5.07
N LEU A 57 -12.63 -13.96 -5.64
CA LEU A 57 -11.31 -13.48 -5.23
C LEU A 57 -10.97 -12.09 -5.78
N VAL A 58 -11.64 -11.61 -6.84
CA VAL A 58 -11.42 -10.27 -7.39
C VAL A 58 -11.56 -9.17 -6.32
N TYR A 59 -12.56 -9.29 -5.44
CA TYR A 59 -12.84 -8.31 -4.39
C TYR A 59 -11.68 -8.15 -3.39
N PRO A 60 -11.22 -9.23 -2.71
CA PRO A 60 -10.06 -9.13 -1.84
C PRO A 60 -8.79 -8.76 -2.60
N ILE A 61 -8.55 -9.27 -3.83
CA ILE A 61 -7.35 -8.90 -4.61
C ILE A 61 -7.24 -7.38 -4.78
N VAL A 62 -8.32 -6.73 -5.22
CA VAL A 62 -8.32 -5.28 -5.44
C VAL A 62 -8.14 -4.52 -4.13
N PHE A 63 -8.78 -4.99 -3.05
CA PHE A 63 -8.65 -4.36 -1.73
C PHE A 63 -7.22 -4.47 -1.16
N LEU A 64 -6.61 -5.65 -1.24
CA LEU A 64 -5.25 -5.91 -0.74
C LEU A 64 -4.23 -5.00 -1.45
N TYR A 65 -4.29 -4.95 -2.78
CA TYR A 65 -3.40 -4.11 -3.57
C TYR A 65 -3.59 -2.61 -3.32
N ARG A 66 -4.84 -2.16 -3.21
CA ARG A 66 -5.14 -0.78 -2.81
C ARG A 66 -4.50 -0.45 -1.46
N HIS A 67 -4.63 -1.35 -0.48
CA HIS A 67 -4.09 -1.09 0.85
C HIS A 67 -2.56 -1.10 0.88
N HIS A 68 -1.91 -1.96 0.10
CA HIS A 68 -0.46 -1.90 -0.15
C HIS A 68 -0.04 -0.51 -0.65
N VAL A 69 -0.68 0.02 -1.70
CA VAL A 69 -0.37 1.34 -2.25
C VAL A 69 -0.58 2.44 -1.21
N GLU A 70 -1.64 2.37 -0.41
CA GLU A 70 -1.89 3.36 0.66
C GLU A 70 -0.78 3.39 1.71
N LEU A 71 -0.34 2.21 2.17
CA LEU A 71 0.73 2.09 3.15
C LEU A 71 2.06 2.57 2.59
N MET A 72 2.37 2.26 1.33
CA MET A 72 3.56 2.75 0.66
C MET A 72 3.56 4.27 0.52
N LEU A 73 2.45 4.87 0.11
CA LEU A 73 2.33 6.33 0.04
C LEU A 73 2.51 6.98 1.42
N LYS A 74 1.92 6.41 2.48
CA LYS A 74 2.10 6.89 3.86
C LYS A 74 3.56 6.83 4.30
N LYS A 75 4.26 5.73 4.01
CA LYS A 75 5.69 5.56 4.29
C LYS A 75 6.52 6.61 3.55
N ILE A 76 6.29 6.77 2.25
CA ILE A 76 6.99 7.76 1.40
C ILE A 76 6.80 9.16 1.97
N ILE A 77 5.56 9.55 2.30
CA ILE A 77 5.27 10.86 2.90
C ILE A 77 6.01 11.03 4.23
N SER A 78 6.00 10.01 5.10
CA SER A 78 6.72 10.07 6.38
C SER A 78 8.22 10.28 6.17
N THR A 79 8.86 9.48 5.31
CA THR A 79 10.30 9.60 5.01
C THR A 79 10.62 10.95 4.38
N ALA A 80 9.75 11.45 3.50
CA ALA A 80 9.93 12.74 2.86
C ALA A 80 9.77 13.91 3.84
N LEU A 81 8.87 13.81 4.81
CA LEU A 81 8.71 14.82 5.86
C LEU A 81 9.95 14.94 6.76
N ASP A 82 10.71 13.85 6.95
CA ASP A 82 11.99 13.87 7.67
C ASP A 82 13.10 14.64 6.91
N LEU A 83 12.95 14.77 5.58
CA LEU A 83 13.95 15.32 4.68
C LEU A 83 13.75 16.79 4.31
N VAL A 84 12.50 17.28 4.36
CA VAL A 84 12.18 18.67 4.00
C VAL A 84 12.52 19.64 5.13
N ASP A 85 12.98 20.85 4.78
CA ASP A 85 13.35 21.88 5.75
C ASP A 85 12.16 22.45 6.56
N LEU A 86 10.95 22.45 5.96
CA LEU A 86 9.74 23.08 6.53
C LEU A 86 8.53 22.12 6.47
N PRO A 87 8.51 21.04 7.27
CA PRO A 87 7.45 20.04 7.24
C PRO A 87 6.07 20.61 7.61
N GLU A 88 6.00 21.71 8.35
CA GLU A 88 4.79 22.44 8.73
C GLU A 88 3.93 22.85 7.54
N ARG A 89 4.54 23.10 6.37
CA ARG A 89 3.83 23.45 5.13
C ARG A 89 2.94 22.32 4.61
N TYR A 90 3.22 21.10 5.05
CA TYR A 90 2.58 19.87 4.61
C TYR A 90 1.61 19.28 5.64
N LYS A 91 1.37 19.97 6.78
CA LYS A 91 0.38 19.53 7.77
C LYS A 91 -1.03 19.51 7.14
N GLN A 92 -1.60 18.32 7.01
CA GLN A 92 -2.99 18.18 6.55
C GLN A 92 -3.94 18.69 7.64
N LYS A 93 -4.92 19.52 7.25
CA LYS A 93 -5.95 20.07 8.17
C LYS A 93 -7.01 19.03 8.57
N THR A 94 -7.08 17.91 7.89
CA THR A 94 -8.09 16.86 8.08
C THR A 94 -7.46 15.49 7.84
N ASP A 95 -7.85 14.51 8.65
CA ASP A 95 -7.37 13.12 8.62
C ASP A 95 -7.93 12.29 7.43
N ASN A 96 -8.03 12.90 6.24
CA ASN A 96 -8.53 12.22 5.06
C ASN A 96 -7.38 11.46 4.41
N HIS A 97 -7.02 10.30 4.96
CA HIS A 97 -6.03 9.37 4.42
C HIS A 97 -6.56 8.58 3.21
N ASN A 98 -6.83 9.26 2.11
CA ASN A 98 -7.24 8.59 0.87
C ASN A 98 -6.34 9.01 -0.30
N PHE A 99 -6.50 8.34 -1.44
CA PHE A 99 -5.64 8.57 -2.59
C PHE A 99 -5.71 9.99 -3.17
N ASN A 100 -6.81 10.73 -2.97
CA ASN A 100 -6.91 12.13 -3.42
C ASN A 100 -5.96 13.06 -2.66
N THR A 101 -5.53 12.69 -1.45
CA THR A 101 -4.65 13.52 -0.62
C THR A 101 -3.24 12.96 -0.59
N LEU A 102 -3.11 11.64 -0.42
CA LEU A 102 -1.82 10.97 -0.26
C LEU A 102 -0.95 11.11 -1.50
N TRP A 103 -1.50 10.84 -2.68
CA TRP A 103 -0.68 10.84 -3.89
C TRP A 103 -0.17 12.23 -4.29
N PRO A 104 -1.02 13.29 -4.37
CA PRO A 104 -0.54 14.64 -4.65
C PRO A 104 0.48 15.14 -3.61
N MET A 105 0.28 14.79 -2.33
CA MET A 105 1.22 15.14 -1.26
C MET A 105 2.57 14.46 -1.45
N ALA A 106 2.58 13.15 -1.69
CA ALA A 106 3.81 12.39 -1.92
C ALA A 106 4.60 12.98 -3.09
N ARG A 107 3.92 13.27 -4.22
CA ARG A 107 4.56 13.91 -5.38
C ARG A 107 5.15 15.28 -5.04
N SER A 108 4.37 16.14 -4.37
CA SER A 108 4.84 17.49 -4.01
C SER A 108 6.07 17.45 -3.11
N LEU A 109 6.04 16.58 -2.09
CA LEU A 109 7.16 16.43 -1.16
C LEU A 109 8.43 15.96 -1.87
N VAL A 110 8.32 14.91 -2.69
CA VAL A 110 9.48 14.38 -3.42
C VAL A 110 10.07 15.43 -4.36
N MET A 111 9.22 16.19 -5.05
CA MET A 111 9.68 17.27 -5.95
C MET A 111 10.33 18.45 -5.21
N ASP A 112 9.91 18.73 -3.98
CA ASP A 112 10.50 19.77 -3.13
C ASP A 112 11.88 19.35 -2.59
N ILE A 113 12.04 18.05 -2.28
CA ILE A 113 13.31 17.46 -1.81
C ILE A 113 14.34 17.41 -2.95
N ASP A 114 13.97 16.83 -4.09
CA ASP A 114 14.85 16.70 -5.23
C ASP A 114 14.14 17.10 -6.53
N LYS A 115 14.49 18.29 -7.03
CA LYS A 115 13.96 18.83 -8.29
C LYS A 115 14.47 18.11 -9.52
N THR A 116 15.56 17.34 -9.40
CA THR A 116 16.12 16.53 -10.48
C THR A 116 15.42 15.18 -10.60
N PHE A 117 14.61 14.82 -9.60
CA PHE A 117 13.86 13.58 -9.61
C PHE A 117 12.90 13.52 -10.82
N PRO A 118 12.94 12.45 -11.63
CA PRO A 118 12.21 12.42 -12.90
C PRO A 118 10.69 12.53 -12.70
N LYS A 119 10.08 13.56 -13.29
CA LYS A 119 8.63 13.83 -13.15
C LYS A 119 7.74 12.82 -13.88
N ASP A 120 8.29 12.17 -14.91
CA ASP A 120 7.55 11.27 -15.81
C ASP A 120 7.67 9.79 -15.43
N ASN A 121 8.44 9.45 -14.39
CA ASN A 121 8.65 8.06 -13.96
C ASN A 121 7.46 7.41 -13.24
N TYR A 122 6.32 8.11 -13.12
CA TYR A 122 5.16 7.67 -12.31
C TYR A 122 3.87 7.52 -13.10
N ALA A 123 3.96 7.38 -14.43
CA ALA A 123 2.78 7.35 -15.29
C ALA A 123 1.84 6.17 -14.97
N THR A 124 2.40 5.02 -14.58
CA THR A 124 1.59 3.85 -14.21
C THR A 124 0.89 4.11 -12.89
N LEU A 125 1.61 4.59 -11.88
CA LEU A 125 1.08 4.92 -10.56
C LEU A 125 0.01 6.01 -10.65
N ASP A 126 0.23 7.06 -11.45
CA ASP A 126 -0.77 8.10 -11.75
C ASP A 126 -2.06 7.47 -12.29
N ALA A 127 -1.96 6.58 -13.29
CA ALA A 127 -3.11 5.91 -13.89
C ALA A 127 -3.84 4.99 -12.90
N VAL A 128 -3.10 4.22 -12.10
CA VAL A 128 -3.64 3.32 -11.08
C VAL A 128 -4.37 4.09 -9.98
N VAL A 129 -3.74 5.13 -9.43
CA VAL A 129 -4.34 5.99 -8.40
C VAL A 129 -5.61 6.64 -8.92
N LYS A 130 -5.58 7.16 -10.15
CA LYS A 130 -6.75 7.75 -10.81
C LYS A 130 -7.89 6.73 -10.94
N ALA A 131 -7.59 5.52 -11.43
CA ALA A 131 -8.60 4.46 -11.57
C ALA A 131 -9.23 4.08 -10.21
N PHE A 132 -8.45 4.03 -9.13
CA PHE A 132 -8.97 3.79 -7.79
C PHE A 132 -9.84 4.93 -7.25
N ILE A 133 -9.47 6.18 -7.51
CA ILE A 133 -10.27 7.35 -7.13
C ILE A 133 -11.63 7.32 -7.85
N GLU A 134 -11.61 7.05 -9.15
CA GLU A 134 -12.82 7.02 -9.99
C GLU A 134 -13.76 5.86 -9.63
N SER A 135 -13.21 4.69 -9.31
CA SER A 135 -14.00 3.48 -9.04
C SER A 135 -14.40 3.31 -7.56
N ASP A 136 -13.56 3.71 -6.61
CA ASP A 136 -13.79 3.50 -5.18
C ASP A 136 -13.04 4.54 -4.33
N ALA A 137 -13.39 5.82 -4.43
CA ALA A 137 -12.70 6.89 -3.69
C ALA A 137 -12.56 6.64 -2.17
N ARG A 138 -13.49 5.89 -1.56
CA ARG A 138 -13.58 5.66 -0.10
C ARG A 138 -13.04 4.32 0.40
N ALA A 139 -12.53 3.45 -0.46
CA ALA A 139 -12.06 2.11 -0.08
C ALA A 139 -13.15 1.17 0.41
N THR A 140 -14.39 1.40 0.04
CA THR A 140 -15.53 0.63 0.54
C THR A 140 -16.12 -0.30 -0.50
N ALA A 141 -16.00 0.05 -1.78
CA ALA A 141 -16.78 -0.60 -2.83
C ALA A 141 -16.40 -2.07 -3.06
N PHE A 142 -15.13 -2.41 -2.88
CA PHE A 142 -14.65 -3.79 -2.98
C PHE A 142 -14.79 -4.60 -1.67
N ARG A 143 -15.25 -3.97 -0.57
CA ARG A 143 -15.48 -4.65 0.72
C ARG A 143 -16.95 -4.91 1.01
N TYR A 144 -17.82 -4.03 0.53
CA TYR A 144 -19.24 -4.07 0.83
C TYR A 144 -20.04 -4.10 -0.47
N ALA A 145 -20.97 -5.05 -0.60
CA ALA A 145 -21.80 -5.19 -1.78
C ALA A 145 -22.69 -3.96 -2.05
N ARG A 146 -23.04 -3.21 -0.99
CA ARG A 146 -23.85 -2.00 -1.06
C ARG A 146 -23.17 -0.83 -0.36
N ASN A 147 -23.40 0.37 -0.87
CA ASN A 147 -22.99 1.62 -0.24
C ASN A 147 -23.96 2.02 0.89
N ASN A 148 -23.65 3.12 1.59
CA ASN A 148 -24.48 3.63 2.69
C ASN A 148 -25.91 4.02 2.28
N SER A 149 -26.16 4.23 0.98
CA SER A 149 -27.49 4.51 0.42
C SER A 149 -28.22 3.22 -0.01
N GLY A 150 -27.65 2.05 0.24
CA GLY A 150 -28.21 0.75 -0.14
C GLY A 150 -28.07 0.41 -1.61
N GLN A 151 -27.39 1.21 -2.43
CA GLN A 151 -27.17 0.92 -3.85
C GLN A 151 -25.96 -0.01 -4.04
N PRO A 152 -25.92 -0.84 -5.11
CA PRO A 152 -24.75 -1.67 -5.40
C PRO A 152 -23.47 -0.84 -5.49
N SER A 153 -22.41 -1.27 -4.82
CA SER A 153 -21.19 -0.46 -4.68
C SER A 153 -20.39 -0.28 -5.97
N LEU A 154 -20.40 -1.28 -6.85
CA LEU A 154 -19.64 -1.29 -8.11
C LEU A 154 -20.58 -1.20 -9.33
N ALA A 155 -21.67 -0.43 -9.20
CA ALA A 155 -22.64 -0.26 -10.28
C ALA A 155 -21.95 0.25 -11.56
N GLY A 156 -22.09 -0.50 -12.66
CA GLY A 156 -21.48 -0.17 -13.96
C GLY A 156 -20.13 -0.87 -14.24
N MET A 157 -19.51 -1.51 -13.25
CA MET A 157 -18.31 -2.32 -13.45
C MET A 157 -18.70 -3.78 -13.70
N GLN A 158 -18.49 -4.25 -14.93
CA GLN A 158 -18.89 -5.62 -15.33
C GLN A 158 -17.76 -6.64 -15.16
N TYR A 159 -16.53 -6.26 -15.50
CA TYR A 159 -15.40 -7.19 -15.53
C TYR A 159 -14.13 -6.53 -15.01
N ILE A 160 -13.32 -7.33 -14.31
CA ILE A 160 -11.92 -7.04 -14.02
C ILE A 160 -11.13 -8.27 -14.43
N ASN A 161 -10.13 -8.08 -15.29
CA ASN A 161 -9.16 -9.13 -15.57
C ASN A 161 -8.09 -9.11 -14.47
N THR A 162 -8.06 -10.13 -13.62
CA THR A 162 -7.17 -10.19 -12.45
C THR A 162 -5.68 -10.24 -12.83
N ARG A 163 -5.33 -10.84 -13.97
CA ARG A 163 -3.96 -10.84 -14.49
C ARG A 163 -3.52 -9.44 -14.88
N HIS A 164 -4.29 -8.76 -15.73
CA HIS A 164 -3.98 -7.40 -16.16
C HIS A 164 -3.94 -6.43 -14.97
N PHE A 165 -4.88 -6.58 -14.03
CA PHE A 165 -4.87 -5.81 -12.79
C PHE A 165 -3.56 -6.02 -12.01
N GLY A 166 -3.15 -7.27 -11.80
CA GLY A 166 -1.89 -7.60 -11.12
C GLY A 166 -0.65 -7.04 -11.82
N GLU A 167 -0.60 -7.10 -13.16
CA GLU A 167 0.49 -6.53 -13.95
C GLU A 167 0.60 -5.01 -13.78
N MET A 168 -0.52 -4.29 -13.79
CA MET A 168 -0.54 -2.84 -13.60
C MET A 168 -0.17 -2.46 -12.17
N MET A 169 -0.68 -3.21 -11.18
CA MET A 169 -0.33 -3.01 -9.79
C MET A 169 1.15 -3.30 -9.51
N SER A 170 1.73 -4.36 -10.09
CA SER A 170 3.15 -4.68 -9.97
C SER A 170 4.04 -3.54 -10.49
N LYS A 171 3.68 -2.95 -11.63
CA LYS A 171 4.38 -1.78 -12.18
C LYS A 171 4.25 -0.55 -11.28
N ALA A 172 3.05 -0.28 -10.75
CA ALA A 172 2.84 0.83 -9.81
C ALA A 172 3.60 0.63 -8.48
N SER A 173 3.66 -0.59 -7.96
CA SER A 173 4.47 -0.95 -6.79
C SER A 173 5.96 -0.73 -7.05
N TYR A 174 6.46 -1.13 -8.22
CA TYR A 174 7.84 -0.86 -8.61
C TYR A 174 8.16 0.64 -8.65
N GLU A 175 7.26 1.45 -9.20
CA GLU A 175 7.41 2.91 -9.21
C GLU A 175 7.43 3.49 -7.78
N LEU A 176 6.59 2.99 -6.86
CA LEU A 176 6.61 3.36 -5.44
C LEU A 176 7.94 2.96 -4.75
N ASP A 177 8.46 1.77 -5.04
CA ASP A 177 9.73 1.28 -4.49
C ASP A 177 10.91 2.14 -4.96
N CYS A 178 10.88 2.60 -6.21
CA CYS A 178 11.87 3.56 -6.72
C CYS A 178 11.82 4.89 -5.95
N MET A 179 10.63 5.41 -5.64
CA MET A 179 10.46 6.62 -4.82
C MET A 179 11.00 6.42 -3.41
N ASP A 180 10.60 5.34 -2.74
CA ASP A 180 11.03 5.04 -1.37
C ASP A 180 12.56 4.85 -1.30
N SER A 181 13.13 4.08 -2.22
CA SER A 181 14.58 3.84 -2.30
C SER A 181 15.37 5.13 -2.50
N HIS A 182 14.89 6.03 -3.36
CA HIS A 182 15.52 7.33 -3.59
C HIS A 182 15.50 8.20 -2.32
N LEU A 183 14.37 8.30 -1.64
CA LEU A 183 14.27 9.06 -0.39
C LEU A 183 15.15 8.47 0.72
N LEU A 184 15.19 7.14 0.85
CA LEU A 184 16.06 6.46 1.80
C LEU A 184 17.54 6.75 1.53
N HIS A 185 17.94 6.78 0.26
CA HIS A 185 19.29 7.16 -0.14
C HIS A 185 19.62 8.60 0.28
N LEU A 186 18.75 9.56 -0.02
CA LEU A 186 18.94 10.96 0.39
C LEU A 186 19.01 11.11 1.92
N ARG A 187 18.20 10.37 2.66
CA ARG A 187 18.23 10.36 4.13
C ARG A 187 19.54 9.80 4.67
N GLY A 188 20.10 8.78 4.02
CA GLY A 188 21.44 8.28 4.31
C GLY A 188 22.50 9.38 4.18
N LEU A 189 22.52 10.07 3.04
CA LEU A 189 23.45 11.17 2.78
C LEU A 189 23.32 12.31 3.81
N GLN A 190 22.10 12.69 4.17
CA GLN A 190 21.86 13.72 5.18
C GLN A 190 22.37 13.29 6.58
N ASN A 191 22.22 12.02 6.93
CA ASN A 191 22.71 11.48 8.21
C ASN A 191 24.24 11.42 8.26
N GLU A 192 24.89 11.01 7.17
CA GLU A 192 26.36 11.04 7.04
C GLU A 192 26.89 12.47 7.18
N GLN A 193 26.27 13.43 6.49
CA GLN A 193 26.57 14.86 6.64
C GLN A 193 26.31 15.39 8.05
N ARG A 194 25.35 14.86 8.81
CA ARG A 194 25.17 15.28 10.22
C ARG A 194 26.25 14.70 11.12
N ALA A 195 26.62 13.44 10.90
CA ALA A 195 27.66 12.75 11.68
C ALA A 195 29.05 13.37 11.48
N ASP A 196 29.41 13.73 10.24
CA ASP A 196 30.71 14.34 9.92
C ASP A 196 30.87 15.75 10.53
N TRP A 197 29.75 16.44 10.79
CA TRP A 197 29.75 17.81 11.31
C TRP A 197 29.45 17.90 12.83
N GLY A 198 29.30 16.75 13.50
CA GLY A 198 29.31 16.65 14.97
C GLY A 198 28.11 17.26 15.71
N TYR A 199 26.92 17.23 15.12
CA TYR A 199 25.66 17.63 15.78
C TYR A 199 24.89 16.43 16.36
#